data_AF-A0A9D6WR43-F1
#
_entry.id   AF-A0A9D6WR43-F1
#
_cell.length_a   1.000
_cell.length_b   1.000
_cell.length_c   1.000
_cell.angle_alpha   90.00
_cell.angle_beta   90.00
_cell.angle_gamma   90.00
#
_symmetry.space_group_name_H-M   'P 1'
#
loop_
_entity.id
_entity.type
_entity.pdbx_description
1 polymer ?
#
loop_
_entity_poly.entity_id
_entity_poly.type
_entity_poly.pdbx_seq_one_letter_code
_entity_poly.pdbx_strand_id
1 'polypeptide(L)'
;MKRTVFLSAFVGICIFFFFLLSIGIAFAARSFAPSSASPTIFLPLVATSPAIAPALIQPNDLQYVGAFRLPDGAARPRTFEYGGNAMTFNPNGDPTGARDGFLGSLFVTGHERMAYGELPDGNQVAEITIPAPIISRDVTALNQAGFIQNFRNVAQGFYIGLAEIPRVGMAYLNHPATDAKIHLAWGQHIQPDPPDASHAWFEPNLAAPNLRGTWFIGNQSVYSVNGYLFELPNAWANQHTGGRPLGTGRYINGGWSGMGPALFAYKSWVDDRGTPASNGARLPETPLLLYAKSTETDNIERALNGYQHADEWEGGAWLTTNTGKSAVMFAGTKSNGAKYWYGFLNPAGAHLPCVYQEFVTQFTVCRLANGAPCPPSDLIECAGHTSERGWWSARMDAQIILYDPNDLARVARGEMQTWEPQPYATLDIDDQLYLNPAGIEIEMLGAGAQRRYRIGDVAFDRARGILYVLELFADDAKPVVHIWRIK
;
A
#
# COMPACT_ATOMS: atom_id res chain seq x y z
N MET A 1 26.86 -18.95 -23.52
CA MET A 1 26.40 -20.34 -23.33
C MET A 1 24.87 -20.27 -23.19
N LYS A 2 24.13 -20.47 -24.28
CA LYS A 2 22.67 -20.33 -24.34
C LYS A 2 22.02 -21.55 -23.67
N ARG A 3 21.11 -21.35 -22.72
CA ARG A 3 20.27 -22.41 -22.16
C ARG A 3 18.80 -22.08 -22.35
N THR A 4 18.20 -22.87 -23.23
CA THR A 4 16.79 -22.99 -23.56
C THR A 4 16.05 -23.67 -22.41
N VAL A 5 14.88 -23.15 -22.01
CA VAL A 5 13.95 -23.84 -21.11
C VAL A 5 12.76 -24.31 -21.93
N PHE A 6 12.44 -25.60 -21.79
CA PHE A 6 11.38 -26.32 -22.50
C PHE A 6 10.00 -26.04 -21.92
N LEU A 7 9.01 -25.88 -22.79
CA LEU A 7 7.58 -25.85 -22.51
C LEU A 7 7.01 -27.26 -22.77
N SER A 8 6.28 -27.84 -21.83
CA SER A 8 5.55 -29.10 -22.04
C SER A 8 4.05 -28.90 -21.89
N ALA A 9 3.33 -29.20 -22.97
CA ALA A 9 1.88 -29.29 -23.05
C ALA A 9 1.40 -30.72 -22.72
N PHE A 10 0.21 -30.86 -22.13
CA PHE A 10 -0.61 -32.07 -22.24
C PHE A 10 -2.11 -31.76 -22.19
N VAL A 11 -2.85 -32.45 -23.05
CA VAL A 11 -4.30 -32.42 -23.29
C VAL A 11 -4.95 -33.64 -22.62
N GLY A 12 -6.21 -33.55 -22.15
CA GLY A 12 -6.98 -34.75 -21.81
C GLY A 12 -8.38 -34.62 -21.20
N ILE A 13 -9.39 -34.38 -22.05
CA ILE A 13 -10.71 -35.07 -22.13
C ILE A 13 -11.85 -34.80 -21.10
N CYS A 14 -13.02 -34.52 -21.70
CA CYS A 14 -14.37 -34.29 -21.18
C CYS A 14 -15.08 -35.50 -20.55
N ILE A 15 -16.01 -35.25 -19.60
CA ILE A 15 -17.24 -36.05 -19.39
C ILE A 15 -18.42 -35.14 -19.00
N PHE A 16 -19.55 -35.33 -19.70
CA PHE A 16 -20.89 -34.73 -19.49
C PHE A 16 -21.66 -35.45 -18.37
N PHE A 17 -22.44 -34.72 -17.55
CA PHE A 17 -23.65 -35.30 -16.91
C PHE A 17 -24.76 -34.24 -16.71
N PHE A 18 -25.95 -34.58 -17.19
CA PHE A 18 -27.23 -33.90 -17.00
C PHE A 18 -27.79 -34.15 -15.58
N PHE A 19 -28.46 -33.18 -14.97
CA PHE A 19 -29.52 -33.48 -13.99
C PHE A 19 -30.69 -32.50 -14.07
N LEU A 20 -31.89 -33.08 -14.10
CA LEU A 20 -33.21 -32.46 -14.28
C LEU A 20 -33.75 -31.82 -12.99
N LEU A 21 -34.50 -30.74 -13.20
CA LEU A 21 -35.34 -30.04 -12.25
C LEU A 21 -36.60 -30.87 -11.93
N SER A 22 -37.03 -30.92 -10.66
CA SER A 22 -38.35 -31.45 -10.27
C SER A 22 -39.02 -30.48 -9.31
N ILE A 23 -40.17 -29.97 -9.73
CA ILE A 23 -41.08 -29.08 -8.98
C ILE A 23 -42.00 -29.96 -8.13
N GLY A 24 -42.05 -29.71 -6.82
CA GLY A 24 -43.01 -30.32 -5.90
C GLY A 24 -43.96 -29.25 -5.34
N ILE A 25 -45.21 -29.29 -5.79
CA ILE A 25 -46.33 -28.51 -5.24
C ILE A 25 -46.94 -29.32 -4.09
N ALA A 26 -47.02 -28.73 -2.89
CA ALA A 26 -47.77 -29.27 -1.77
C ALA A 26 -48.91 -28.32 -1.39
N PHE A 27 -50.14 -28.80 -1.57
CA PHE A 27 -51.37 -28.22 -1.02
C PHE A 27 -51.48 -28.58 0.46
N ALA A 28 -51.78 -27.59 1.32
CA ALA A 28 -52.24 -27.83 2.69
C ALA A 28 -53.44 -26.93 3.00
N ALA A 29 -54.45 -27.55 3.60
CA ALA A 29 -55.82 -27.10 3.75
C ALA A 29 -56.00 -25.92 4.73
N ARG A 30 -57.00 -25.07 4.43
CA ARG A 30 -57.52 -24.04 5.32
C ARG A 30 -58.39 -24.67 6.41
N SER A 31 -58.10 -24.34 7.66
CA SER A 31 -59.03 -24.44 8.79
C SER A 31 -59.23 -23.05 9.39
N PHE A 32 -60.50 -22.66 9.56
CA PHE A 32 -60.91 -21.41 10.22
C PHE A 32 -61.30 -21.70 11.67
N ALA A 33 -60.77 -20.91 12.61
CA ALA A 33 -61.26 -20.80 13.98
C ALA A 33 -60.97 -19.37 14.52
N PRO A 34 -61.74 -18.88 15.51
CA PRO A 34 -62.14 -17.48 15.61
C PRO A 34 -61.19 -16.56 16.39
N SER A 35 -61.36 -15.26 16.14
CA SER A 35 -60.59 -14.13 16.68
C SER A 35 -60.71 -14.00 18.21
N SER A 36 -59.56 -14.00 18.89
CA SER A 36 -59.41 -13.45 20.24
C SER A 36 -58.52 -12.21 20.17
N ALA A 37 -59.05 -11.06 20.56
CA ALA A 37 -58.30 -9.82 20.65
C ALA A 37 -57.35 -9.88 21.85
N SER A 38 -56.04 -9.92 21.58
CA SER A 38 -54.99 -9.73 22.60
C SER A 38 -54.56 -8.26 22.59
N PRO A 39 -54.40 -7.60 23.76
CA PRO A 39 -53.97 -6.21 23.83
C PRO A 39 -52.52 -6.09 23.34
N THR A 40 -52.30 -5.26 22.33
CA THR A 40 -50.97 -4.95 21.80
C THR A 40 -50.28 -3.97 22.75
N ILE A 41 -49.28 -4.45 23.49
CA ILE A 41 -48.36 -3.58 24.22
C ILE A 41 -47.44 -2.93 23.18
N PHE A 42 -47.58 -1.62 22.98
CA PHE A 42 -46.61 -0.83 22.22
C PHE A 42 -45.32 -0.72 23.04
N LEU A 43 -44.34 -1.56 22.72
CA LEU A 43 -42.95 -1.25 23.03
C LEU A 43 -42.56 -0.05 22.17
N PRO A 44 -41.96 1.02 22.73
CA PRO A 44 -41.45 2.10 21.91
C PRO A 44 -40.41 1.51 20.98
N LEU A 45 -40.65 1.69 19.67
CA LEU A 45 -39.63 1.45 18.66
C LEU A 45 -38.47 2.39 19.01
N VAL A 46 -37.39 1.84 19.57
CA VAL A 46 -36.11 2.54 19.62
C VAL A 46 -35.69 2.66 18.16
N ALA A 47 -36.06 3.78 17.54
CA ALA A 47 -35.52 4.15 16.26
C ALA A 47 -34.00 4.29 16.48
N THR A 48 -33.23 3.31 16.02
CA THR A 48 -31.82 3.52 15.73
C THR A 48 -31.77 4.69 14.78
N SER A 49 -31.33 5.85 15.26
CA SER A 49 -31.04 6.98 14.37
C SER A 49 -30.20 6.45 13.22
N PRO A 50 -30.52 6.76 11.95
CA PRO A 50 -29.62 6.42 10.87
C PRO A 50 -28.26 7.02 11.22
N ALA A 51 -27.24 6.16 11.32
CA ALA A 51 -25.88 6.62 11.51
C ALA A 51 -25.63 7.64 10.39
N ILE A 52 -25.42 8.90 10.76
CA ILE A 52 -25.05 9.94 9.80
C ILE A 52 -23.79 9.41 9.13
N ALA A 53 -23.85 9.16 7.82
CA ALA A 53 -22.67 8.75 7.07
C ALA A 53 -21.57 9.79 7.35
N PRO A 54 -20.39 9.37 7.82
CA PRO A 54 -19.32 10.32 8.13
C PRO A 54 -19.04 11.14 6.88
N ALA A 55 -18.93 12.46 7.05
CA ALA A 55 -18.59 13.34 5.94
C ALA A 55 -17.23 12.92 5.34
N LEU A 56 -17.07 13.04 4.02
CA LEU A 56 -15.82 12.65 3.37
C LEU A 56 -14.76 13.73 3.56
N ILE A 57 -13.52 13.32 3.85
CA ILE A 57 -12.36 14.22 3.83
C ILE A 57 -12.15 14.71 2.39
N GLN A 58 -12.05 16.01 2.18
CA GLN A 58 -11.81 16.59 0.86
C GLN A 58 -10.33 16.97 0.69
N PRO A 59 -9.80 17.07 -0.54
CA PRO A 59 -8.44 17.57 -0.76
C PRO A 59 -8.13 18.88 -0.03
N ASN A 60 -9.09 19.81 0.04
CA ASN A 60 -8.95 21.09 0.73
C ASN A 60 -8.86 20.97 2.27
N ASP A 61 -9.16 19.80 2.84
CA ASP A 61 -8.99 19.55 4.27
C ASP A 61 -7.51 19.24 4.61
N LEU A 62 -6.69 18.87 3.62
CA LEU A 62 -5.26 18.58 3.80
C LEU A 62 -4.44 19.87 3.62
N GLN A 63 -3.99 20.44 4.73
CA GLN A 63 -3.12 21.62 4.74
C GLN A 63 -1.66 21.20 4.90
N TYR A 64 -0.81 21.50 3.91
CA TYR A 64 0.64 21.33 4.04
C TYR A 64 1.21 22.25 5.13
N VAL A 65 2.05 21.70 6.00
CA VAL A 65 2.66 22.46 7.12
C VAL A 65 4.19 22.46 7.11
N GLY A 66 4.81 21.84 6.10
CA GLY A 66 6.26 21.81 5.91
C GLY A 66 6.83 20.40 5.94
N ALA A 67 8.16 20.31 6.05
CA ALA A 67 8.90 19.06 6.07
C ALA A 67 10.03 19.08 7.11
N PHE A 68 10.64 17.92 7.35
CA PHE A 68 11.85 17.77 8.14
C PHE A 68 12.74 16.62 7.63
N ARG A 69 14.03 16.69 7.93
CA ARG A 69 15.04 15.70 7.52
C ARG A 69 15.12 14.53 8.51
N LEU A 70 15.40 13.35 7.98
CA LEU A 70 15.77 12.20 8.79
C LEU A 70 17.16 12.40 9.44
N PRO A 71 17.44 11.78 10.61
CA PRO A 71 18.75 11.86 11.23
C PRO A 71 19.86 11.32 10.31
N ASP A 72 21.06 11.88 10.42
CA ASP A 72 22.23 11.31 9.75
C ASP A 72 22.59 9.95 10.36
N GLY A 73 22.79 8.98 9.47
CA GLY A 73 23.23 7.64 9.83
C GLY A 73 24.76 7.51 9.92
N ALA A 74 25.20 6.29 10.18
CA ALA A 74 26.56 5.84 9.94
C ALA A 74 26.65 5.17 8.55
N ALA A 75 27.69 4.36 8.31
CA ALA A 75 27.78 3.56 7.09
C ALA A 75 26.63 2.53 6.98
N ARG A 76 26.31 2.12 5.75
CA ARG A 76 25.37 1.02 5.47
C ARG A 76 25.66 -0.21 6.35
N PRO A 77 24.64 -0.84 6.95
CA PRO A 77 23.19 -0.61 6.77
C PRO A 77 22.57 0.46 7.70
N ARG A 78 23.36 1.14 8.56
CA ARG A 78 22.83 2.04 9.60
C ARG A 78 22.64 3.47 9.10
N THR A 79 21.91 3.62 8.01
CA THR A 79 21.60 4.89 7.36
C THR A 79 20.19 4.87 6.80
N PHE A 80 19.62 6.04 6.52
CA PHE A 80 18.37 6.18 5.78
C PHE A 80 18.58 6.36 4.26
N GLU A 81 19.83 6.41 3.79
CA GLU A 81 20.11 6.37 2.35
C GLU A 81 19.52 5.10 1.74
N TYR A 82 18.79 5.24 0.62
CA TYR A 82 18.06 4.14 -0.01
C TYR A 82 17.12 3.41 0.98
N GLY A 83 16.58 4.13 1.96
CA GLY A 83 15.63 3.64 2.95
C GLY A 83 14.26 4.30 2.82
N GLY A 84 13.45 4.21 3.88
CA GLY A 84 12.11 4.80 3.89
C GLY A 84 11.04 3.97 3.20
N ASN A 85 11.26 2.65 3.03
CA ASN A 85 10.25 1.75 2.48
C ASN A 85 9.03 1.56 3.37
N ALA A 86 9.19 1.74 4.68
CA ALA A 86 8.08 1.60 5.62
C ALA A 86 8.20 2.64 6.73
N MET A 87 7.06 3.19 7.15
CA MET A 87 6.97 4.18 8.21
C MET A 87 5.69 4.01 9.01
N THR A 88 5.76 4.16 10.34
CA THR A 88 4.55 4.17 11.17
C THR A 88 4.66 5.09 12.37
N PHE A 89 3.52 5.59 12.84
CA PHE A 89 3.44 6.57 13.92
C PHE A 89 3.23 5.91 15.28
N ASN A 90 4.06 6.27 16.25
CA ASN A 90 3.91 5.87 17.64
C ASN A 90 3.38 7.06 18.48
N PRO A 91 2.12 7.00 18.93
CA PRO A 91 1.50 8.09 19.70
C PRO A 91 2.13 8.28 21.10
N ASN A 92 2.85 7.28 21.60
CA ASN A 92 3.49 7.30 22.92
C ASN A 92 4.99 7.61 22.83
N GLY A 93 5.52 7.80 21.62
CA GLY A 93 6.90 8.19 21.40
C GLY A 93 7.18 9.61 21.85
N ASP A 94 8.44 9.87 22.19
CA ASP A 94 8.94 11.19 22.64
C ASP A 94 8.00 11.95 23.59
N PRO A 95 7.60 11.36 24.75
CA PRO A 95 6.64 12.00 25.67
C PRO A 95 7.18 13.30 26.30
N THR A 96 8.49 13.50 26.24
CA THR A 96 9.19 14.70 26.71
C THR A 96 9.54 15.67 25.58
N GLY A 97 9.07 15.39 24.36
CA GLY A 97 9.32 16.19 23.17
C GLY A 97 8.80 17.62 23.29
N ALA A 98 9.24 18.46 22.36
CA ALA A 98 8.79 19.85 22.31
C ALA A 98 7.26 19.92 22.17
N ARG A 99 6.64 20.90 22.86
CA ARG A 99 5.19 21.15 22.75
C ARG A 99 4.88 22.04 21.54
N ASP A 100 5.44 21.70 20.40
CA ASP A 100 5.30 22.42 19.12
C ASP A 100 4.11 21.92 18.27
N GLY A 101 3.37 20.93 18.78
CA GLY A 101 2.21 20.35 18.13
C GLY A 101 2.50 19.09 17.31
N PHE A 102 3.70 18.52 17.43
CA PHE A 102 4.15 17.30 16.76
C PHE A 102 4.67 16.22 17.73
N LEU A 103 3.97 16.02 18.84
CA LEU A 103 4.29 14.96 19.81
C LEU A 103 4.11 13.56 19.21
N GLY A 104 4.86 12.60 19.73
CA GLY A 104 4.94 11.25 19.20
C GLY A 104 6.30 10.98 18.56
N SER A 105 6.41 9.84 17.90
CA SER A 105 7.61 9.47 17.14
C SER A 105 7.24 8.70 15.88
N LEU A 106 8.21 8.52 15.00
CA LEU A 106 8.08 7.67 13.82
C LEU A 106 9.04 6.49 13.91
N PHE A 107 8.55 5.30 13.63
CA PHE A 107 9.40 4.17 13.27
C PHE A 107 9.59 4.18 11.76
N VAL A 108 10.83 4.11 11.29
CA VAL A 108 11.20 4.19 9.86
C VAL A 108 12.22 3.11 9.54
N THR A 109 12.08 2.45 8.38
CA THR A 109 13.12 1.55 7.87
C THR A 109 14.30 2.33 7.27
N GLY A 110 15.51 1.90 7.60
CA GLY A 110 16.75 2.37 7.00
C GLY A 110 17.04 1.72 5.65
N HIS A 111 18.30 1.80 5.25
CA HIS A 111 18.82 1.30 3.98
C HIS A 111 18.31 -0.09 3.64
N GLU A 112 17.84 -0.27 2.42
CA GLU A 112 17.30 -1.53 1.90
C GLU A 112 18.19 -2.74 2.15
N ARG A 113 17.56 -3.88 2.47
CA ARG A 113 18.25 -5.19 2.40
C ARG A 113 18.57 -5.49 0.93
N MET A 114 19.80 -5.93 0.70
CA MET A 114 20.28 -6.32 -0.64
C MET A 114 20.47 -7.83 -0.73
N ALA A 115 20.11 -8.39 -1.87
CA ALA A 115 20.12 -9.83 -2.14
C ALA A 115 21.53 -10.42 -2.16
N TYR A 116 21.58 -11.76 -2.26
CA TYR A 116 22.82 -12.52 -2.49
C TYR A 116 23.93 -12.27 -1.45
N GLY A 117 23.54 -11.88 -0.24
CA GLY A 117 24.45 -11.65 0.88
C GLY A 117 25.19 -10.32 0.85
N GLU A 118 24.83 -9.39 -0.05
CA GLU A 118 25.48 -8.06 -0.08
C GLU A 118 25.19 -7.25 1.17
N LEU A 119 23.91 -7.18 1.58
CA LEU A 119 23.49 -6.47 2.78
C LEU A 119 22.33 -7.20 3.47
N PRO A 120 22.58 -8.42 4.03
CA PRO A 120 21.54 -9.29 4.57
C PRO A 120 20.85 -8.73 5.82
N ASP A 121 21.48 -7.77 6.49
CA ASP A 121 20.99 -7.08 7.67
C ASP A 121 20.48 -5.65 7.40
N GLY A 122 20.21 -5.30 6.12
CA GLY A 122 19.46 -4.08 5.76
C GLY A 122 18.00 -4.12 6.19
N ASN A 123 17.25 -3.07 5.84
CA ASN A 123 15.90 -2.76 6.34
C ASN A 123 15.84 -2.73 7.88
N GLN A 124 16.89 -2.22 8.53
CA GLN A 124 16.88 -2.02 9.98
C GLN A 124 15.86 -0.95 10.35
N VAL A 125 15.20 -1.09 11.49
CA VAL A 125 14.21 -0.11 11.97
C VAL A 125 14.89 0.83 12.96
N ALA A 126 14.58 2.12 12.89
CA ALA A 126 14.91 3.11 13.89
C ALA A 126 13.64 3.87 14.33
N GLU A 127 13.65 4.39 15.57
CA GLU A 127 12.63 5.29 16.07
C GLU A 127 13.21 6.71 16.16
N ILE A 128 12.51 7.69 15.59
CA ILE A 128 12.98 9.07 15.48
C ILE A 128 12.00 10.06 16.10
N THR A 129 12.53 11.19 16.59
CA THR A 129 11.71 12.33 17.02
C THR A 129 11.06 13.01 15.82
N ILE A 130 10.05 13.83 16.07
CA ILE A 130 9.38 14.64 15.05
C ILE A 130 9.63 16.12 15.39
N PRO A 131 10.60 16.79 14.74
CA PRO A 131 10.82 18.21 14.97
C PRO A 131 9.71 19.05 14.29
N ALA A 132 9.55 20.29 14.74
CA ALA A 132 8.69 21.25 14.05
C ALA A 132 9.04 21.32 12.53
N PRO A 133 8.07 21.12 11.63
CA PRO A 133 8.32 21.17 10.20
C PRO A 133 8.59 22.61 9.74
N ILE A 134 9.37 22.73 8.67
CA ILE A 134 9.66 24.02 8.02
C ILE A 134 9.13 23.99 6.59
N ILE A 135 8.47 25.06 6.17
CA ILE A 135 8.13 25.29 4.76
C ILE A 135 9.34 25.95 4.10
N SER A 136 10.09 25.17 3.32
CA SER A 136 11.27 25.63 2.58
C SER A 136 11.37 24.90 1.25
N ARG A 137 12.05 25.52 0.28
CA ARG A 137 12.51 24.85 -0.96
C ARG A 137 13.97 24.43 -0.90
N ASP A 138 14.67 24.87 0.14
CA ASP A 138 16.02 24.45 0.47
C ASP A 138 15.94 23.35 1.53
N VAL A 139 16.32 22.13 1.14
CA VAL A 139 16.38 20.94 2.01
C VAL A 139 17.27 21.20 3.22
N THR A 140 18.36 21.93 3.05
CA THR A 140 19.35 22.17 4.11
C THR A 140 18.83 23.13 5.20
N ALA A 141 17.77 23.89 4.91
CA ALA A 141 17.11 24.77 5.86
C ALA A 141 16.06 24.05 6.75
N LEU A 142 15.78 22.78 6.48
CA LEU A 142 14.83 22.00 7.27
C LEU A 142 15.40 21.60 8.63
N ASN A 143 14.52 21.47 9.63
CA ASN A 143 14.89 20.85 10.90
C ASN A 143 15.21 19.36 10.68
N GLN A 144 16.09 18.82 11.52
CA GLN A 144 16.51 17.43 11.47
C GLN A 144 16.01 16.67 12.71
N ALA A 145 15.43 15.49 12.48
CA ALA A 145 15.03 14.59 13.55
C ALA A 145 16.24 13.98 14.28
N GLY A 146 16.02 13.52 15.51
CA GLY A 146 16.98 12.78 16.31
C GLY A 146 16.56 11.33 16.53
N PHE A 147 17.50 10.45 16.87
CA PHE A 147 17.18 9.07 17.25
C PHE A 147 16.62 8.99 18.68
N ILE A 148 15.51 8.29 18.85
CA ILE A 148 15.00 7.80 20.13
C ILE A 148 15.53 6.39 20.37
N GLN A 149 15.39 5.53 19.34
CA GLN A 149 15.99 4.20 19.28
C GLN A 149 16.78 4.10 17.98
N ASN A 150 18.07 3.75 18.09
CA ASN A 150 18.95 3.62 16.93
C ASN A 150 18.61 2.35 16.12
N PHE A 151 19.14 2.23 14.91
CA PHE A 151 18.89 1.12 13.99
C PHE A 151 19.04 -0.26 14.64
N ARG A 152 18.05 -1.13 14.41
CA ARG A 152 18.02 -2.53 14.85
C ARG A 152 17.48 -3.44 13.76
N ASN A 153 18.12 -4.58 13.57
CA ASN A 153 17.62 -5.65 12.71
C ASN A 153 16.51 -6.43 13.44
N VAL A 154 15.30 -5.91 13.41
CA VAL A 154 14.13 -6.52 14.07
C VAL A 154 13.71 -7.84 13.43
N ALA A 155 14.11 -8.07 12.16
CA ALA A 155 13.83 -9.26 11.38
C ALA A 155 15.04 -10.22 11.30
N GLN A 156 15.95 -10.17 12.28
CA GLN A 156 17.15 -11.00 12.29
C GLN A 156 16.78 -12.50 12.25
N GLY A 157 17.30 -13.22 11.26
CA GLY A 157 17.00 -14.64 11.05
C GLY A 157 15.67 -14.92 10.35
N PHE A 158 14.90 -13.89 10.00
CA PHE A 158 13.63 -14.00 9.27
C PHE A 158 13.79 -13.51 7.81
N TYR A 159 12.86 -13.97 6.97
CA TYR A 159 12.72 -13.55 5.57
C TYR A 159 13.99 -13.71 4.72
N ILE A 160 14.81 -14.72 5.01
CA ILE A 160 16.06 -14.99 4.28
C ILE A 160 15.78 -15.28 2.80
N GLY A 161 14.65 -15.93 2.50
CA GLY A 161 14.17 -16.20 1.12
C GLY A 161 13.50 -15.01 0.41
N LEU A 162 13.30 -13.88 1.11
CA LEU A 162 12.64 -12.68 0.58
C LEU A 162 13.61 -11.49 0.63
N ALA A 163 14.68 -11.58 -0.18
CA ALA A 163 15.78 -10.62 -0.19
C ALA A 163 15.96 -9.88 -1.53
N GLU A 164 15.31 -10.33 -2.60
CA GLU A 164 15.45 -9.73 -3.93
C GLU A 164 14.50 -8.54 -4.12
N ILE A 165 15.03 -7.32 -3.94
CA ILE A 165 14.28 -6.07 -3.99
C ILE A 165 13.10 -6.14 -3.00
N PRO A 166 13.38 -6.09 -1.69
CA PRO A 166 12.38 -6.27 -0.66
C PRO A 166 11.25 -5.24 -0.77
N ARG A 167 10.06 -5.64 -0.31
CA ARG A 167 8.92 -4.75 -0.10
C ARG A 167 8.48 -4.87 1.34
N VAL A 168 8.33 -3.75 2.02
CA VAL A 168 8.15 -3.72 3.46
C VAL A 168 7.04 -2.73 3.79
N GLY A 169 6.16 -3.08 4.71
CA GLY A 169 5.19 -2.15 5.29
C GLY A 169 5.20 -2.28 6.82
N MET A 170 4.85 -1.21 7.53
CA MET A 170 4.76 -1.23 8.99
C MET A 170 3.50 -0.53 9.51
N ALA A 171 2.89 -1.09 10.55
CA ALA A 171 1.79 -0.44 11.27
C ALA A 171 1.94 -0.61 12.78
N TYR A 172 2.07 0.49 13.51
CA TYR A 172 1.91 0.51 14.95
C TYR A 172 0.42 0.34 15.29
N LEU A 173 0.12 -0.61 16.16
CA LEU A 173 -1.22 -0.82 16.68
C LEU A 173 -1.13 -1.04 18.19
N ASN A 174 -1.86 -0.24 18.96
CA ASN A 174 -2.10 -0.50 20.37
C ASN A 174 -3.52 -1.05 20.54
N HIS A 175 -3.62 -2.34 20.83
CA HIS A 175 -4.91 -3.04 20.88
C HIS A 175 -5.10 -3.73 22.24
N PRO A 176 -6.32 -3.72 22.84
CA PRO A 176 -6.55 -4.30 24.17
C PRO A 176 -6.13 -5.77 24.34
N ALA A 177 -6.13 -6.53 23.25
CA ALA A 177 -5.75 -7.95 23.28
C ALA A 177 -4.22 -8.16 23.29
N THR A 178 -3.44 -7.29 22.63
CA THR A 178 -2.01 -7.53 22.34
C THR A 178 -1.07 -6.48 22.92
N ASP A 179 -1.63 -5.43 23.54
CA ASP A 179 -0.96 -4.16 23.78
C ASP A 179 -0.38 -3.56 22.49
N ALA A 180 0.58 -2.66 22.63
CA ALA A 180 1.32 -2.06 21.52
C ALA A 180 2.17 -3.11 20.80
N LYS A 181 2.04 -3.16 19.47
CA LYS A 181 2.86 -3.94 18.55
C LYS A 181 3.15 -3.12 17.30
N ILE A 182 4.24 -3.44 16.62
CA ILE A 182 4.47 -3.00 15.24
C ILE A 182 4.27 -4.23 14.35
N HIS A 183 3.23 -4.18 13.54
CA HIS A 183 2.97 -5.16 12.50
C HIS A 183 3.89 -4.90 11.32
N LEU A 184 4.38 -5.98 10.73
CA LEU A 184 5.37 -5.96 9.66
C LEU A 184 4.84 -6.80 8.50
N ALA A 185 4.92 -6.26 7.29
CA ALA A 185 4.81 -7.01 6.06
C ALA A 185 6.17 -7.03 5.38
N TRP A 186 6.55 -8.16 4.82
CA TRP A 186 7.85 -8.35 4.15
C TRP A 186 7.68 -9.25 2.94
N GLY A 187 7.98 -8.71 1.76
CA GLY A 187 7.96 -9.40 0.48
C GLY A 187 9.24 -9.16 -0.31
N GLN A 188 9.20 -9.55 -1.58
CA GLN A 188 10.26 -9.28 -2.55
C GLN A 188 9.64 -8.99 -3.93
N HIS A 189 10.46 -8.58 -4.91
CA HIS A 189 9.94 -8.16 -6.21
C HIS A 189 9.17 -9.27 -6.91
N ILE A 190 9.72 -10.50 -6.95
CA ILE A 190 9.11 -11.70 -7.56
C ILE A 190 8.56 -12.65 -6.49
N GLN A 191 7.34 -13.13 -6.68
CA GLN A 191 6.76 -14.14 -5.80
C GLN A 191 7.61 -15.42 -5.84
N PRO A 192 8.06 -15.95 -4.69
CA PRO A 192 8.73 -17.24 -4.67
C PRO A 192 7.75 -18.39 -4.97
N ASP A 193 8.27 -19.47 -5.53
CA ASP A 193 7.56 -20.73 -5.73
C ASP A 193 8.35 -21.87 -5.06
N PRO A 194 7.84 -22.47 -3.96
CA PRO A 194 6.55 -22.20 -3.32
C PRO A 194 6.50 -20.82 -2.62
N PRO A 195 5.29 -20.27 -2.35
CA PRO A 195 5.14 -18.98 -1.66
C PRO A 195 5.66 -19.00 -0.22
N ASP A 196 6.31 -17.91 0.19
CA ASP A 196 6.76 -17.66 1.56
C ASP A 196 5.79 -16.76 2.34
N ALA A 197 5.69 -16.99 3.65
CA ALA A 197 4.91 -16.18 4.57
C ALA A 197 5.56 -14.80 4.76
N SER A 198 4.75 -13.73 4.67
CA SER A 198 5.24 -12.35 4.57
C SER A 198 4.93 -11.48 5.79
N HIS A 199 3.99 -11.86 6.66
CA HIS A 199 3.55 -10.98 7.75
C HIS A 199 4.08 -11.43 9.11
N ALA A 200 4.36 -10.46 9.98
CA ALA A 200 4.81 -10.66 11.35
C ALA A 200 4.34 -9.50 12.23
N TRP A 201 4.69 -9.56 13.51
CA TRP A 201 4.76 -8.39 14.36
C TRP A 201 6.00 -8.43 15.24
N PHE A 202 6.36 -7.30 15.83
CA PHE A 202 7.41 -7.19 16.83
C PHE A 202 7.04 -6.13 17.89
N GLU A 203 7.77 -6.14 19.02
CA GLU A 203 7.61 -5.19 20.11
C GLU A 203 8.20 -3.82 19.75
N PRO A 204 7.56 -2.69 20.13
CA PRO A 204 8.09 -1.35 19.86
C PRO A 204 9.47 -1.05 20.47
N ASN A 205 9.90 -1.80 21.49
CA ASN A 205 11.27 -1.75 22.00
C ASN A 205 12.21 -2.51 21.06
N LEU A 206 12.91 -1.78 20.20
CA LEU A 206 13.78 -2.32 19.16
C LEU A 206 14.99 -3.09 19.72
N ALA A 207 15.36 -2.89 20.98
CA ALA A 207 16.40 -3.68 21.64
C ALA A 207 15.92 -5.10 22.03
N ALA A 208 14.60 -5.31 22.10
CA ALA A 208 13.98 -6.59 22.41
C ALA A 208 12.76 -6.82 21.48
N PRO A 209 12.97 -6.91 20.15
CA PRO A 209 11.88 -6.88 19.18
C PRO A 209 10.97 -8.11 19.26
N ASN A 210 11.48 -9.27 19.71
CA ASN A 210 10.67 -10.47 19.96
C ASN A 210 9.70 -10.81 18.80
N LEU A 211 10.21 -10.80 17.57
CA LEU A 211 9.38 -10.99 16.38
C LEU A 211 8.58 -12.30 16.45
N ARG A 212 7.27 -12.21 16.14
CA ARG A 212 6.34 -13.36 16.04
C ARG A 212 5.74 -13.44 14.64
N GLY A 213 5.40 -14.66 14.24
CA GLY A 213 5.14 -15.02 12.85
C GLY A 213 6.29 -15.87 12.29
N THR A 214 6.37 -16.12 10.98
CA THR A 214 5.69 -15.42 9.88
C THR A 214 4.33 -16.02 9.52
N TRP A 215 3.45 -15.24 8.90
CA TRP A 215 2.10 -15.64 8.49
C TRP A 215 1.82 -15.31 7.02
N PHE A 216 0.85 -16.02 6.44
CA PHE A 216 0.24 -15.68 5.15
C PHE A 216 -1.06 -14.89 5.38
N ILE A 217 -1.43 -14.05 4.41
CA ILE A 217 -2.75 -13.41 4.36
C ILE A 217 -3.63 -14.25 3.44
N GLY A 218 -4.53 -15.04 4.05
CA GLY A 218 -5.38 -15.99 3.36
C GLY A 218 -4.65 -16.79 2.28
N ASN A 219 -5.18 -16.71 1.05
CA ASN A 219 -4.58 -17.31 -0.14
C ASN A 219 -4.01 -16.25 -1.11
N GLN A 220 -3.75 -15.04 -0.62
CA GLN A 220 -3.30 -13.94 -1.45
C GLN A 220 -1.84 -14.11 -1.88
N SER A 221 -1.54 -13.59 -3.07
CA SER A 221 -0.18 -13.50 -3.60
C SER A 221 0.61 -12.42 -2.85
N VAL A 222 1.91 -12.66 -2.64
CA VAL A 222 2.84 -11.64 -2.12
C VAL A 222 2.95 -10.41 -3.03
N TYR A 223 2.49 -10.47 -4.28
CA TYR A 223 2.37 -9.28 -5.11
C TYR A 223 1.36 -8.28 -4.59
N SER A 224 0.36 -8.69 -3.80
CA SER A 224 -0.78 -7.83 -3.43
C SER A 224 -0.88 -7.48 -1.95
N VAL A 225 0.06 -7.92 -1.09
CA VAL A 225 -0.13 -7.86 0.39
C VAL A 225 1.02 -7.31 1.22
N ASN A 226 2.13 -6.82 0.67
CA ASN A 226 3.32 -6.48 1.47
C ASN A 226 4.06 -5.19 1.09
N GLY A 227 3.36 -4.23 0.49
CA GLY A 227 3.90 -2.91 0.19
C GLY A 227 3.60 -1.90 1.30
N TYR A 228 2.45 -2.02 1.97
CA TYR A 228 2.05 -1.08 3.03
C TYR A 228 1.14 -1.76 4.08
N LEU A 229 1.09 -1.16 5.27
CA LEU A 229 0.27 -1.58 6.40
C LEU A 229 -0.30 -0.36 7.12
N PHE A 230 -1.56 -0.40 7.55
CA PHE A 230 -2.13 0.66 8.39
C PHE A 230 -3.30 0.17 9.24
N GLU A 231 -3.61 0.91 10.30
CA GLU A 231 -4.76 0.67 11.17
C GLU A 231 -6.08 1.04 10.47
N LEU A 232 -7.08 0.16 10.60
CA LEU A 232 -8.49 0.43 10.33
C LEU A 232 -9.19 0.81 11.65
N PRO A 233 -10.06 1.84 11.68
CA PRO A 233 -10.75 2.23 12.91
C PRO A 233 -11.52 1.05 13.53
N ASN A 234 -11.27 0.75 14.81
CA ASN A 234 -11.85 -0.41 15.49
C ASN A 234 -13.37 -0.51 15.36
N ALA A 235 -14.10 0.61 15.48
CA ALA A 235 -15.55 0.63 15.32
C ALA A 235 -15.99 0.16 13.92
N TRP A 236 -15.32 0.66 12.89
CA TRP A 236 -15.57 0.26 11.50
C TRP A 236 -15.17 -1.20 11.26
N ALA A 237 -13.99 -1.61 11.75
CA ALA A 237 -13.48 -2.97 11.59
C ALA A 237 -14.40 -4.01 12.25
N ASN A 238 -14.90 -3.74 13.47
CA ASN A 238 -15.86 -4.60 14.17
C ASN A 238 -17.15 -4.76 13.38
N GLN A 239 -17.65 -3.68 12.79
CA GLN A 239 -18.90 -3.70 12.05
C GLN A 239 -18.81 -4.40 10.69
N HIS A 240 -17.68 -4.26 9.99
CA HIS A 240 -17.60 -4.63 8.57
C HIS A 240 -16.63 -5.77 8.25
N THR A 241 -15.62 -6.02 9.09
CA THR A 241 -14.56 -6.99 8.80
C THR A 241 -14.39 -8.02 9.90
N GLY A 242 -15.38 -8.18 10.77
CA GLY A 242 -15.33 -9.14 11.89
C GLY A 242 -14.20 -8.85 12.88
N GLY A 243 -13.91 -7.56 13.12
CA GLY A 243 -12.90 -7.12 14.07
C GLY A 243 -11.46 -7.36 13.59
N ARG A 244 -11.20 -7.11 12.30
CA ARG A 244 -9.86 -7.15 11.69
C ARG A 244 -9.32 -5.72 11.58
N PRO A 245 -8.49 -5.25 12.53
CA PRO A 245 -8.17 -3.83 12.65
C PRO A 245 -6.96 -3.39 11.81
N LEU A 246 -6.38 -4.28 11.01
CA LEU A 246 -5.22 -3.97 10.17
C LEU A 246 -5.59 -4.10 8.69
N GLY A 247 -5.22 -3.12 7.90
CA GLY A 247 -5.23 -3.16 6.45
C GLY A 247 -3.83 -3.48 5.92
N THR A 248 -3.73 -4.37 4.93
CA THR A 248 -2.49 -4.64 4.22
C THR A 248 -2.71 -4.69 2.72
N GLY A 249 -1.71 -4.28 1.95
CA GLY A 249 -1.77 -4.34 0.51
C GLY A 249 -0.41 -4.11 -0.13
N ARG A 250 -0.37 -4.17 -1.45
CA ARG A 250 0.80 -3.80 -2.26
C ARG A 250 0.34 -3.39 -3.64
N TYR A 251 1.13 -2.50 -4.24
CA TYR A 251 1.11 -2.25 -5.66
C TYR A 251 2.42 -2.71 -6.30
N ILE A 252 2.36 -3.39 -7.44
CA ILE A 252 3.48 -3.65 -8.35
C ILE A 252 3.06 -3.20 -9.76
N ASN A 253 3.96 -2.43 -10.38
CA ASN A 253 3.80 -1.94 -11.74
C ASN A 253 3.63 -3.08 -12.76
N GLY A 254 3.19 -2.76 -13.96
CA GLY A 254 2.82 -3.76 -14.97
C GLY A 254 1.48 -4.46 -14.69
N GLY A 255 0.79 -4.11 -13.59
CA GLY A 255 -0.53 -4.63 -13.25
C GLY A 255 -0.49 -6.01 -12.59
N TRP A 256 0.65 -6.43 -12.05
CA TRP A 256 0.83 -7.78 -11.49
C TRP A 256 0.14 -7.96 -10.12
N SER A 257 0.01 -6.90 -9.31
CA SER A 257 -0.74 -6.89 -8.04
C SER A 257 -2.24 -6.66 -8.23
N GLY A 258 -2.63 -6.22 -9.43
CA GLY A 258 -3.90 -5.58 -9.73
C GLY A 258 -3.66 -4.22 -10.38
N MET A 259 -4.53 -3.83 -11.32
CA MET A 259 -4.47 -2.55 -12.03
C MET A 259 -5.01 -1.38 -11.18
N GLY A 260 -4.57 -1.31 -9.92
CA GLY A 260 -4.96 -0.35 -8.87
C GLY A 260 -4.47 -0.82 -7.49
N PRO A 261 -4.55 0.01 -6.44
CA PRO A 261 -4.11 -0.39 -5.09
C PRO A 261 -4.94 -1.57 -4.56
N ALA A 262 -4.28 -2.48 -3.84
CA ALA A 262 -4.94 -3.59 -3.16
C ALA A 262 -5.12 -3.31 -1.66
N LEU A 263 -6.14 -3.89 -1.04
CA LEU A 263 -6.38 -3.76 0.40
C LEU A 263 -7.13 -4.97 0.95
N PHE A 264 -6.56 -5.57 2.00
CA PHE A 264 -7.14 -6.70 2.73
C PHE A 264 -7.13 -6.38 4.22
N ALA A 265 -8.29 -6.48 4.87
CA ALA A 265 -8.37 -6.40 6.32
C ALA A 265 -7.97 -7.74 6.94
N TYR A 266 -7.16 -7.74 8.00
CA TYR A 266 -6.75 -8.94 8.72
C TYR A 266 -6.52 -8.67 10.22
N LYS A 267 -6.32 -9.75 10.98
CA LYS A 267 -5.80 -9.72 12.35
C LYS A 267 -4.77 -10.85 12.52
N SER A 268 -3.81 -10.66 13.40
CA SER A 268 -2.65 -11.56 13.57
C SER A 268 -2.69 -12.40 14.86
N TRP A 269 -3.77 -12.27 15.64
CA TRP A 269 -4.03 -13.06 16.85
C TRP A 269 -5.32 -13.88 16.72
N VAL A 270 -5.41 -14.97 17.48
CA VAL A 270 -6.48 -15.98 17.34
C VAL A 270 -7.56 -15.90 18.42
N ASP A 271 -7.31 -15.21 19.54
CA ASP A 271 -8.24 -15.11 20.66
C ASP A 271 -8.24 -13.71 21.30
N ASP A 272 -9.17 -13.46 22.21
CA ASP A 272 -9.31 -12.16 22.88
C ASP A 272 -8.16 -11.85 23.87
N ARG A 273 -7.27 -12.82 24.11
CA ARG A 273 -6.05 -12.65 24.92
C ARG A 273 -4.84 -12.26 24.08
N GLY A 274 -5.03 -12.06 22.78
CA GLY A 274 -3.97 -11.65 21.85
C GLY A 274 -2.96 -12.76 21.54
N THR A 275 -3.32 -14.03 21.72
CA THR A 275 -2.43 -15.14 21.37
C THR A 275 -2.05 -15.06 19.89
N PRO A 276 -0.75 -14.96 19.52
CA PRO A 276 -0.34 -14.94 18.12
C PRO A 276 -0.78 -16.21 17.40
N ALA A 277 -1.14 -16.09 16.12
CA ALA A 277 -1.30 -17.27 15.28
C ALA A 277 0.03 -18.05 15.16
N SER A 278 -0.06 -19.37 14.92
CA SER A 278 1.13 -20.20 14.71
C SER A 278 1.89 -19.79 13.44
N ASN A 279 3.20 -19.98 13.44
CA ASN A 279 4.03 -19.71 12.25
C ASN A 279 3.53 -20.53 11.05
N GLY A 280 3.53 -19.92 9.86
CA GLY A 280 3.00 -20.49 8.63
C GLY A 280 1.47 -20.51 8.54
N ALA A 281 0.74 -19.99 9.54
CA ALA A 281 -0.72 -19.91 9.46
C ALA A 281 -1.17 -18.99 8.32
N ARG A 282 -2.30 -19.36 7.68
CA ARG A 282 -3.04 -18.49 6.78
C ARG A 282 -4.07 -17.71 7.58
N LEU A 283 -3.79 -16.42 7.80
CA LEU A 283 -4.66 -15.53 8.57
C LEU A 283 -5.93 -15.24 7.77
N PRO A 284 -7.13 -15.39 8.36
CA PRO A 284 -8.36 -15.02 7.70
C PRO A 284 -8.42 -13.52 7.37
N GLU A 285 -8.81 -13.20 6.15
CA GLU A 285 -8.86 -11.85 5.61
C GLU A 285 -10.27 -11.43 5.15
N THR A 286 -10.44 -10.12 4.94
CA THR A 286 -11.59 -9.56 4.22
C THR A 286 -11.05 -8.68 3.09
N PRO A 287 -11.20 -9.09 1.82
CA PRO A 287 -10.84 -8.24 0.68
C PRO A 287 -11.66 -6.95 0.68
N LEU A 288 -11.00 -5.81 0.54
CA LEU A 288 -11.62 -4.48 0.47
C LEU A 288 -11.34 -3.80 -0.87
N LEU A 289 -10.14 -3.99 -1.43
CA LEU A 289 -9.76 -3.57 -2.78
C LEU A 289 -8.91 -4.64 -3.45
N LEU A 290 -9.27 -5.03 -4.66
CA LEU A 290 -8.48 -5.90 -5.53
C LEU A 290 -8.98 -5.72 -6.96
N TYR A 291 -8.22 -4.94 -7.73
CA TYR A 291 -8.41 -4.72 -9.17
C TYR A 291 -7.90 -5.90 -9.99
N ALA A 292 -8.39 -6.04 -11.23
CA ALA A 292 -7.97 -7.13 -12.12
C ALA A 292 -6.47 -7.05 -12.43
N LYS A 293 -5.84 -8.21 -12.62
CA LYS A 293 -4.41 -8.31 -12.91
C LYS A 293 -4.16 -8.40 -14.41
N SER A 294 -3.00 -7.94 -14.87
CA SER A 294 -2.58 -8.12 -16.27
C SER A 294 -2.32 -9.58 -16.64
N THR A 295 -2.11 -10.46 -15.65
CA THR A 295 -2.03 -11.92 -15.86
C THR A 295 -3.40 -12.57 -16.09
N GLU A 296 -4.49 -11.87 -15.79
CA GLU A 296 -5.87 -12.35 -15.96
C GLU A 296 -6.48 -11.80 -17.26
N THR A 297 -6.03 -10.64 -17.73
CA THR A 297 -6.53 -9.97 -18.93
C THR A 297 -5.50 -8.99 -19.48
N ASP A 298 -5.37 -8.93 -20.80
CA ASP A 298 -4.53 -7.94 -21.49
C ASP A 298 -5.23 -6.59 -21.67
N ASN A 299 -6.53 -6.50 -21.36
CA ASN A 299 -7.30 -5.27 -21.46
C ASN A 299 -7.14 -4.42 -20.19
N ILE A 300 -7.16 -3.09 -20.35
CA ILE A 300 -7.29 -2.17 -19.21
C ILE A 300 -8.76 -2.10 -18.80
N GLU A 301 -9.19 -3.07 -18.01
CA GLU A 301 -10.56 -3.23 -17.51
C GLU A 301 -10.56 -3.57 -16.02
N ARG A 302 -11.65 -3.29 -15.31
CA ARG A 302 -11.75 -3.53 -13.85
C ARG A 302 -10.52 -2.98 -13.11
N ALA A 303 -10.10 -1.79 -13.54
CA ALA A 303 -8.90 -1.09 -13.15
C ALA A 303 -9.26 0.23 -12.46
N LEU A 304 -8.28 0.83 -11.80
CA LEU A 304 -8.33 2.22 -11.38
C LEU A 304 -8.57 3.11 -12.61
N ASN A 305 -9.45 4.10 -12.50
CA ASN A 305 -9.68 5.06 -13.57
C ASN A 305 -8.39 5.80 -13.92
N GLY A 306 -8.04 5.83 -15.20
CA GLY A 306 -6.79 6.42 -15.68
C GLY A 306 -5.54 5.61 -15.34
N TYR A 307 -5.68 4.33 -14.97
CA TYR A 307 -4.56 3.41 -14.72
C TYR A 307 -3.55 3.42 -15.87
N GLN A 308 -2.27 3.45 -15.51
CA GLN A 308 -1.16 3.15 -16.40
C GLN A 308 -0.25 2.12 -15.74
N HIS A 309 0.43 1.28 -16.53
CA HIS A 309 1.30 0.23 -15.99
C HIS A 309 2.42 0.77 -15.09
N ALA A 310 2.82 2.04 -15.27
CA ALA A 310 3.87 2.69 -14.50
C ALA A 310 3.35 3.47 -13.27
N ASP A 311 2.08 3.30 -12.86
CA ASP A 311 1.63 3.84 -11.57
C ASP A 311 2.42 3.17 -10.42
N GLU A 312 2.49 3.84 -9.27
CA GLU A 312 3.10 3.35 -8.03
C GLU A 312 2.22 3.83 -6.86
N TRP A 313 1.90 2.96 -5.91
CA TRP A 313 1.20 3.30 -4.67
C TRP A 313 1.94 2.65 -3.50
N GLU A 314 2.71 3.45 -2.76
CA GLU A 314 3.72 2.97 -1.81
C GLU A 314 3.29 3.13 -0.35
N GLY A 315 2.28 3.95 -0.07
CA GLY A 315 1.76 4.13 1.28
C GLY A 315 0.23 4.24 1.32
N GLY A 316 -0.35 3.82 2.44
CA GLY A 316 -1.78 3.96 2.70
C GLY A 316 -2.11 4.28 4.15
N ALA A 317 -3.23 4.95 4.37
CA ALA A 317 -3.73 5.24 5.71
C ALA A 317 -5.25 5.37 5.74
N TRP A 318 -5.85 5.05 6.89
CA TRP A 318 -7.24 5.39 7.16
C TRP A 318 -7.33 6.72 7.91
N LEU A 319 -7.65 7.78 7.17
CA LEU A 319 -7.75 9.13 7.69
C LEU A 319 -9.06 9.32 8.43
N THR A 320 -9.00 9.97 9.58
CA THR A 320 -10.17 10.42 10.34
C THR A 320 -9.92 11.79 10.94
N THR A 321 -10.95 12.61 11.03
CA THR A 321 -10.89 13.89 11.76
C THR A 321 -11.66 13.81 13.07
N ASN A 322 -11.37 14.73 13.99
CA ASN A 322 -12.15 14.89 15.24
C ASN A 322 -13.60 15.36 14.97
N THR A 323 -13.86 15.92 13.79
CA THR A 323 -15.21 16.28 13.32
C THR A 323 -15.98 15.08 12.75
N GLY A 324 -15.36 13.90 12.70
CA GLY A 324 -15.99 12.66 12.24
C GLY A 324 -15.88 12.44 10.73
N LYS A 325 -15.05 13.22 10.01
CA LYS A 325 -14.79 12.93 8.60
C LYS A 325 -13.89 11.71 8.44
N SER A 326 -14.01 11.00 7.32
CA SER A 326 -13.20 9.81 7.06
C SER A 326 -12.84 9.63 5.59
N ALA A 327 -11.68 9.03 5.33
CA ALA A 327 -11.27 8.56 4.00
C ALA A 327 -10.24 7.42 4.12
N VAL A 328 -10.22 6.51 3.16
CA VAL A 328 -9.05 5.64 2.96
C VAL A 328 -8.17 6.28 1.91
N MET A 329 -6.90 6.51 2.22
CA MET A 329 -5.97 7.17 1.31
C MET A 329 -4.89 6.22 0.82
N PHE A 330 -4.45 6.43 -0.43
CA PHE A 330 -3.19 5.90 -0.94
C PHE A 330 -2.36 7.04 -1.51
N ALA A 331 -1.04 6.99 -1.29
CA ALA A 331 -0.09 7.96 -1.81
C ALA A 331 0.95 7.26 -2.67
N GLY A 332 1.39 7.92 -3.73
CA GLY A 332 2.35 7.33 -4.66
C GLY A 332 2.66 8.18 -5.88
N THR A 333 3.41 7.58 -6.80
CA THR A 333 3.75 8.18 -8.09
C THR A 333 2.72 7.75 -9.14
N LYS A 334 1.81 8.65 -9.52
CA LYS A 334 0.84 8.40 -10.58
C LYS A 334 1.44 8.68 -11.95
N SER A 335 1.29 7.75 -12.88
CA SER A 335 1.62 7.98 -14.30
C SER A 335 0.44 8.60 -15.04
N ASN A 336 0.66 9.77 -15.65
CA ASN A 336 -0.36 10.57 -16.36
C ASN A 336 0.08 10.94 -17.79
N GLY A 337 1.10 10.29 -18.32
CA GLY A 337 1.63 10.56 -19.66
C GLY A 337 0.67 10.21 -20.78
N ALA A 338 0.80 10.90 -21.92
CA ALA A 338 0.06 10.57 -23.14
C ALA A 338 0.40 9.16 -23.68
N LYS A 339 1.59 8.64 -23.31
CA LYS A 339 2.08 7.30 -23.62
C LYS A 339 2.80 6.72 -22.39
N TYR A 340 2.73 5.41 -22.24
CA TYR A 340 3.49 4.64 -21.25
C TYR A 340 3.96 3.33 -21.85
N TRP A 341 5.14 2.85 -21.45
CA TRP A 341 5.81 1.72 -22.07
C TRP A 341 6.69 0.93 -21.11
N TYR A 342 6.98 -0.33 -21.47
CA TYR A 342 8.05 -1.11 -20.88
C TYR A 342 9.30 -0.98 -21.73
N GLY A 343 10.40 -0.55 -21.12
CA GLY A 343 11.67 -0.31 -21.82
C GLY A 343 12.54 0.66 -21.03
N PHE A 344 13.05 1.68 -21.72
CA PHE A 344 14.09 2.57 -21.20
C PHE A 344 13.66 4.05 -21.29
N LEU A 345 14.46 4.92 -20.70
CA LEU A 345 14.39 6.36 -20.94
C LEU A 345 14.84 6.68 -22.36
N ASN A 346 14.11 7.55 -23.04
CA ASN A 346 14.47 8.00 -24.37
C ASN A 346 15.36 9.26 -24.28
N PRO A 347 16.61 9.22 -24.79
CA PRO A 347 17.53 10.36 -24.70
C PRO A 347 17.07 11.58 -25.52
N ALA A 348 16.18 11.39 -26.51
CA ALA A 348 15.59 12.48 -27.29
C ALA A 348 14.42 13.19 -26.55
N GLY A 349 13.93 12.63 -25.44
CA GLY A 349 13.02 13.29 -24.53
C GLY A 349 11.84 12.45 -24.06
N ALA A 350 11.25 12.91 -22.96
CA ALA A 350 10.23 12.21 -22.19
C ALA A 350 8.95 11.79 -22.94
N HIS A 351 8.59 12.50 -24.00
CA HIS A 351 7.37 12.26 -24.75
C HIS A 351 7.49 11.11 -25.78
N LEU A 352 8.70 10.58 -25.97
CA LEU A 352 9.01 9.53 -26.92
C LEU A 352 9.21 8.20 -26.19
N PRO A 353 8.46 7.14 -26.55
CA PRO A 353 8.74 5.81 -26.05
C PRO A 353 10.13 5.32 -26.48
N CYS A 354 10.71 4.45 -25.67
CA CYS A 354 11.88 3.65 -26.01
C CYS A 354 11.62 2.25 -25.47
N VAL A 355 10.99 1.41 -26.28
CA VAL A 355 10.52 0.09 -25.81
C VAL A 355 11.68 -0.89 -25.73
N TYR A 356 11.54 -1.94 -24.92
CA TYR A 356 12.45 -3.09 -25.02
C TYR A 356 12.02 -3.98 -26.18
N GLN A 357 12.78 -3.99 -27.27
CA GLN A 357 12.36 -4.56 -28.54
C GLN A 357 12.09 -6.07 -28.45
N GLU A 358 12.83 -6.79 -27.60
CA GLU A 358 12.63 -8.23 -27.39
C GLU A 358 11.24 -8.59 -26.85
N PHE A 359 10.53 -7.64 -26.23
CA PHE A 359 9.23 -7.87 -25.59
C PHE A 359 8.05 -7.43 -26.46
N VAL A 360 8.29 -6.75 -27.58
CA VAL A 360 7.22 -6.23 -28.47
C VAL A 360 6.24 -7.31 -28.92
N THR A 361 6.71 -8.55 -29.10
CA THR A 361 5.87 -9.68 -29.52
C THR A 361 5.36 -10.54 -28.37
N GLN A 362 5.69 -10.19 -27.11
CA GLN A 362 5.34 -10.97 -25.92
C GLN A 362 4.09 -10.43 -25.23
N PHE A 363 3.93 -9.10 -25.20
CA PHE A 363 2.74 -8.41 -24.68
C PHE A 363 2.67 -6.98 -25.25
N THR A 364 1.60 -6.24 -24.93
CA THR A 364 1.47 -4.84 -25.35
C THR A 364 2.47 -3.95 -24.58
N VAL A 365 3.67 -3.78 -25.13
CA VAL A 365 4.77 -3.06 -24.48
C VAL A 365 4.59 -1.55 -24.39
N CYS A 366 3.73 -0.94 -25.23
CA CYS A 366 3.47 0.49 -25.22
C CYS A 366 1.99 0.75 -25.42
N ARG A 367 1.44 1.67 -24.62
CA ARG A 367 0.05 2.11 -24.71
C ARG A 367 -0.07 3.63 -24.70
N LEU A 368 -1.12 4.11 -25.35
CA LEU A 368 -1.62 5.48 -25.22
C LEU A 368 -2.36 5.63 -23.88
N ALA A 369 -2.58 6.88 -23.44
CA ALA A 369 -3.25 7.19 -22.17
C ALA A 369 -4.64 6.54 -22.01
N ASN A 370 -5.34 6.25 -23.11
CA ASN A 370 -6.64 5.58 -23.09
C ASN A 370 -6.55 4.04 -23.02
N GLY A 371 -5.35 3.47 -22.89
CA GLY A 371 -5.09 2.03 -22.83
C GLY A 371 -4.92 1.34 -24.18
N ALA A 372 -5.16 2.02 -25.31
CA ALA A 372 -4.94 1.45 -26.64
C ALA A 372 -3.44 1.23 -26.92
N PRO A 373 -3.03 0.20 -27.68
CA PRO A 373 -1.64 0.02 -28.09
C PRO A 373 -1.08 1.25 -28.82
N CYS A 374 0.21 1.54 -28.61
CA CYS A 374 0.91 2.56 -29.39
C CYS A 374 1.01 2.17 -30.88
N PRO A 375 1.10 3.15 -31.80
CA PRO A 375 1.33 2.88 -33.22
C PRO A 375 2.69 2.17 -33.45
N PRO A 376 2.84 1.40 -34.55
CA PRO A 376 4.08 0.67 -34.83
C PRO A 376 5.35 1.53 -34.85
N SER A 377 5.25 2.81 -35.21
CA SER A 377 6.37 3.76 -35.20
C SER A 377 6.95 4.03 -33.81
N ASP A 378 6.18 3.76 -32.75
CA ASP A 378 6.62 3.91 -31.35
C ASP A 378 7.20 2.60 -30.78
N LEU A 379 7.11 1.49 -31.51
CA LEU A 379 7.56 0.16 -31.05
C LEU A 379 9.02 -0.11 -31.42
N ILE A 380 9.87 0.90 -31.18
CA ILE A 380 11.29 0.88 -31.54
C ILE A 380 12.11 1.09 -30.28
N GLU A 381 13.11 0.24 -30.09
CA GLU A 381 14.16 0.47 -29.10
C GLU A 381 15.09 1.57 -29.62
N CYS A 382 15.17 2.66 -28.87
CA CYS A 382 15.88 3.87 -29.29
C CYS A 382 17.40 3.70 -29.10
N ALA A 383 18.21 4.27 -29.98
CA ALA A 383 19.66 4.24 -29.81
C ALA A 383 20.10 5.10 -28.62
N GLY A 384 21.06 4.62 -27.83
CA GLY A 384 21.66 5.38 -26.73
C GLY A 384 20.79 5.51 -25.48
N HIS A 385 19.83 4.62 -25.28
CA HIS A 385 19.07 4.54 -24.03
C HIS A 385 19.93 4.11 -22.84
N THR A 386 19.41 4.33 -21.62
CA THR A 386 20.03 3.91 -20.35
C THR A 386 20.05 2.38 -20.21
N SER A 387 20.82 1.82 -19.26
CA SER A 387 20.76 0.37 -18.99
C SER A 387 19.54 -0.04 -18.19
N GLU A 388 18.95 0.89 -17.44
CA GLU A 388 17.82 0.63 -16.55
C GLU A 388 16.50 0.47 -17.31
N ARG A 389 15.93 -0.74 -17.21
CA ARG A 389 14.65 -1.08 -17.83
C ARG A 389 13.52 -1.10 -16.81
N GLY A 390 12.33 -0.70 -17.24
CA GLY A 390 11.14 -0.74 -16.40
C GLY A 390 9.91 -0.20 -17.12
N TRP A 391 8.84 -0.03 -16.36
CA TRP A 391 7.66 0.69 -16.82
C TRP A 391 7.88 2.20 -16.69
N TRP A 392 7.81 2.90 -17.82
CA TRP A 392 7.96 4.34 -17.94
C TRP A 392 6.66 4.97 -18.43
N SER A 393 6.46 6.24 -18.10
CA SER A 393 5.40 7.09 -18.65
C SER A 393 6.00 8.40 -19.12
N ALA A 394 5.35 9.04 -20.09
CA ALA A 394 5.77 10.36 -20.55
C ALA A 394 5.61 11.45 -19.48
N ARG A 395 4.78 11.20 -18.46
CA ARG A 395 4.61 12.07 -17.31
C ARG A 395 4.24 11.27 -16.07
N MET A 396 4.83 11.64 -14.95
CA MET A 396 4.51 11.16 -13.62
C MET A 396 4.28 12.35 -12.69
N ASP A 397 3.41 12.17 -11.70
CA ASP A 397 3.05 13.16 -10.68
C ASP A 397 2.92 12.44 -9.33
N ALA A 398 3.34 13.07 -8.23
CA ALA A 398 3.05 12.56 -6.89
C ALA A 398 1.61 12.89 -6.49
N GLN A 399 0.83 11.89 -6.09
CA GLN A 399 -0.58 12.05 -5.80
C GLN A 399 -1.00 11.36 -4.49
N ILE A 400 -2.01 11.94 -3.84
CA ILE A 400 -2.84 11.29 -2.83
C ILE A 400 -4.21 11.04 -3.45
N ILE A 401 -4.72 9.81 -3.38
CA ILE A 401 -6.07 9.45 -3.81
C ILE A 401 -6.92 9.03 -2.61
N LEU A 402 -8.19 9.43 -2.59
CA LEU A 402 -9.12 9.24 -1.47
C LEU A 402 -10.30 8.36 -1.87
N TYR A 403 -10.49 7.26 -1.15
CA TYR A 403 -11.60 6.31 -1.29
C TYR A 403 -12.64 6.50 -0.19
N ASP A 404 -13.91 6.28 -0.54
CA ASP A 404 -15.03 6.33 0.40
C ASP A 404 -15.03 5.06 1.28
N PRO A 405 -14.90 5.17 2.62
CA PRO A 405 -15.04 4.06 3.53
C PRO A 405 -16.33 3.23 3.38
N ASN A 406 -17.42 3.85 2.91
CA ASN A 406 -18.69 3.18 2.69
C ASN A 406 -18.63 2.22 1.50
N ASP A 407 -17.87 2.54 0.45
CA ASP A 407 -17.67 1.62 -0.68
C ASP A 407 -16.90 0.38 -0.22
N LEU A 408 -15.85 0.54 0.58
CA LEU A 408 -15.13 -0.59 1.18
C LEU A 408 -16.04 -1.39 2.12
N ALA A 409 -16.95 -0.73 2.85
CA ALA A 409 -17.92 -1.42 3.69
C ALA A 409 -18.93 -2.23 2.86
N ARG A 410 -19.33 -1.72 1.68
CA ARG A 410 -20.18 -2.45 0.72
C ARG A 410 -19.45 -3.65 0.14
N VAL A 411 -18.16 -3.52 -0.19
CA VAL A 411 -17.32 -4.66 -0.60
C VAL A 411 -17.28 -5.72 0.49
N ALA A 412 -17.02 -5.32 1.74
CA ALA A 412 -16.97 -6.24 2.87
C ALA A 412 -18.29 -7.00 3.12
N ARG A 413 -19.44 -6.42 2.72
CA ARG A 413 -20.77 -7.05 2.78
C ARG A 413 -21.16 -7.82 1.51
N GLY A 414 -20.33 -7.81 0.47
CA GLY A 414 -20.62 -8.44 -0.82
C GLY A 414 -21.62 -7.65 -1.69
N GLU A 415 -21.84 -6.37 -1.39
CA GLU A 415 -22.75 -5.47 -2.13
C GLU A 415 -22.05 -4.69 -3.25
N MET A 416 -20.73 -4.84 -3.37
CA MET A 416 -19.85 -4.22 -4.36
C MET A 416 -18.67 -5.17 -4.63
N GLN A 417 -18.19 -5.26 -5.87
CA GLN A 417 -17.01 -6.05 -6.21
C GLN A 417 -15.72 -5.37 -5.75
N THR A 418 -14.65 -6.12 -5.52
CA THR A 418 -13.38 -5.56 -5.00
C THR A 418 -12.68 -4.57 -5.94
N TRP A 419 -13.03 -4.55 -7.22
CA TRP A 419 -12.48 -3.65 -8.25
C TRP A 419 -13.41 -2.48 -8.59
N GLU A 420 -14.60 -2.42 -7.99
CA GLU A 420 -15.59 -1.37 -8.27
C GLU A 420 -15.33 -0.06 -7.52
N PRO A 421 -14.83 -0.02 -6.27
CA PRO A 421 -14.49 1.24 -5.63
C PRO A 421 -13.54 2.05 -6.50
N GLN A 422 -13.74 3.36 -6.55
CA GLN A 422 -12.84 4.31 -7.20
C GLN A 422 -12.56 5.44 -6.23
N PRO A 423 -11.39 6.09 -6.31
CA PRO A 423 -11.17 7.28 -5.50
C PRO A 423 -12.17 8.36 -5.91
N TYR A 424 -12.82 8.99 -4.93
CA TYR A 424 -13.74 10.10 -5.17
C TYR A 424 -13.01 11.44 -5.33
N ALA A 425 -11.75 11.52 -4.89
CA ALA A 425 -10.93 12.72 -5.00
C ALA A 425 -9.44 12.37 -5.11
N THR A 426 -8.70 13.29 -5.72
CA THR A 426 -7.24 13.25 -5.87
C THR A 426 -6.66 14.60 -5.45
N LEU A 427 -5.50 14.57 -4.80
CA LEU A 427 -4.67 15.73 -4.50
C LEU A 427 -3.30 15.52 -5.14
N ASP A 428 -2.91 16.43 -6.02
CA ASP A 428 -1.55 16.53 -6.53
C ASP A 428 -0.66 17.19 -5.46
N ILE A 429 0.46 16.55 -5.13
CA ILE A 429 1.40 17.02 -4.11
C ILE A 429 2.80 17.31 -4.66
N ASP A 430 3.01 17.21 -5.98
CA ASP A 430 4.32 17.45 -6.61
C ASP A 430 4.90 18.80 -6.24
N ASP A 431 4.04 19.81 -6.23
CA ASP A 431 4.43 21.18 -5.90
C ASP A 431 4.93 21.30 -4.46
N GLN A 432 4.82 20.31 -3.59
CA GLN A 432 5.41 20.35 -2.24
C GLN A 432 6.74 19.60 -2.12
N LEU A 433 7.15 18.88 -3.17
CA LEU A 433 8.32 18.00 -3.17
C LEU A 433 9.59 18.71 -3.67
N TYR A 434 10.75 18.11 -3.40
CA TYR A 434 12.08 18.57 -3.81
C TYR A 434 12.55 17.97 -5.15
N LEU A 435 12.02 16.81 -5.51
CA LEU A 435 12.18 16.16 -6.81
C LEU A 435 13.62 15.76 -7.18
N ASN A 436 14.36 15.15 -6.25
CA ASN A 436 15.75 14.70 -6.43
C ASN A 436 16.71 15.82 -6.85
N PRO A 437 16.89 16.84 -5.99
CA PRO A 437 17.70 18.02 -6.33
C PRO A 437 19.18 17.70 -6.58
N ALA A 438 19.69 16.62 -5.99
CA ALA A 438 21.08 16.18 -6.14
C ALA A 438 21.33 15.37 -7.42
N GLY A 439 20.28 14.96 -8.15
CA GLY A 439 20.43 14.18 -9.38
C GLY A 439 21.02 12.78 -9.15
N ILE A 440 20.68 12.15 -8.03
CA ILE A 440 21.13 10.81 -7.67
C ILE A 440 20.36 9.77 -8.50
N GLU A 441 21.03 8.73 -8.99
CA GLU A 441 20.42 7.60 -9.73
C GLU A 441 19.51 8.00 -10.92
N ILE A 442 19.87 9.04 -11.69
CA ILE A 442 19.03 9.53 -12.81
C ILE A 442 18.65 8.42 -13.81
N GLU A 443 19.54 7.47 -14.07
CA GLU A 443 19.23 6.36 -14.99
C GLU A 443 18.09 5.48 -14.47
N MET A 444 18.05 5.21 -13.17
CA MET A 444 17.01 4.42 -12.51
C MET A 444 15.75 5.25 -12.29
N LEU A 445 15.87 6.48 -11.79
CA LEU A 445 14.75 7.30 -11.35
C LEU A 445 14.10 8.09 -12.49
N GLY A 446 14.83 8.38 -13.56
CA GLY A 446 14.46 9.41 -14.51
C GLY A 446 14.60 10.82 -13.93
N ALA A 447 14.25 11.83 -14.75
CA ALA A 447 14.32 13.23 -14.36
C ALA A 447 13.09 14.00 -14.85
N GLY A 448 12.82 15.16 -14.23
CA GLY A 448 11.72 16.05 -14.59
C GLY A 448 10.38 15.30 -14.65
N ALA A 449 9.67 15.43 -15.78
CA ALA A 449 8.36 14.82 -15.96
C ALA A 449 8.35 13.28 -15.85
N GLN A 450 9.47 12.59 -16.06
CA GLN A 450 9.54 11.12 -15.97
C GLN A 450 10.12 10.60 -14.65
N ARG A 451 10.37 11.47 -13.68
CA ARG A 451 10.87 11.03 -12.37
C ARG A 451 9.87 10.04 -11.74
N ARG A 452 10.26 8.79 -11.54
CA ARG A 452 9.56 7.77 -10.73
C ARG A 452 10.10 7.69 -9.30
N TYR A 453 9.51 6.83 -8.46
CA TYR A 453 9.88 6.68 -7.05
C TYR A 453 9.90 8.00 -6.28
N ARG A 454 8.82 8.79 -6.39
CA ARG A 454 8.72 10.09 -5.71
C ARG A 454 8.38 9.93 -4.23
N ILE A 455 7.42 9.06 -3.96
CA ILE A 455 6.76 8.90 -2.66
C ILE A 455 7.08 7.52 -2.10
N GLY A 456 7.42 7.47 -0.81
CA GLY A 456 7.52 6.23 -0.02
C GLY A 456 6.26 5.98 0.81
N ASP A 457 6.42 5.34 1.97
CA ASP A 457 5.31 5.03 2.86
C ASP A 457 4.74 6.29 3.57
N VAL A 458 3.58 6.13 4.21
CA VAL A 458 2.88 7.18 4.96
C VAL A 458 2.56 6.74 6.38
N ALA A 459 2.45 7.70 7.30
CA ALA A 459 2.00 7.44 8.66
C ALA A 459 0.97 8.49 9.09
N PHE A 460 0.08 8.10 10.01
CA PHE A 460 -1.03 8.97 10.43
C PHE A 460 -1.12 9.07 11.95
N ASP A 461 -0.98 10.28 12.50
CA ASP A 461 -1.39 10.61 13.85
C ASP A 461 -2.90 10.90 13.86
N ARG A 462 -3.67 9.87 14.20
CA ARG A 462 -5.12 9.94 14.31
C ARG A 462 -5.59 10.96 15.35
N ALA A 463 -4.89 11.10 16.47
CA ALA A 463 -5.32 11.94 17.57
C ALA A 463 -5.21 13.43 17.24
N ARG A 464 -4.24 13.80 16.40
CA ARG A 464 -3.98 15.19 16.00
C ARG A 464 -4.34 15.50 14.56
N GLY A 465 -4.74 14.50 13.77
CA GLY A 465 -5.04 14.66 12.35
C GLY A 465 -3.81 15.05 11.55
N ILE A 466 -2.67 14.41 11.77
CA ILE A 466 -1.41 14.72 11.09
C ILE A 466 -1.01 13.55 10.19
N LEU A 467 -0.82 13.83 8.90
CA LEU A 467 -0.33 12.89 7.90
C LEU A 467 1.15 13.17 7.63
N TYR A 468 1.97 12.12 7.71
CA TYR A 468 3.38 12.12 7.35
C TYR A 468 3.56 11.34 6.05
N VAL A 469 4.27 11.90 5.07
CA VAL A 469 4.55 11.26 3.77
C VAL A 469 6.04 11.34 3.50
N LEU A 470 6.66 10.21 3.15
CA LEU A 470 8.06 10.20 2.74
C LEU A 470 8.20 10.63 1.28
N GLU A 471 9.06 11.62 1.02
CA GLU A 471 9.62 11.83 -0.31
C GLU A 471 10.97 11.10 -0.40
N LEU A 472 11.13 10.20 -1.35
CA LEU A 472 12.38 9.47 -1.56
C LEU A 472 13.41 10.34 -2.28
N PHE A 473 14.71 10.11 -2.05
CA PHE A 473 15.81 10.81 -2.74
C PHE A 473 15.72 12.35 -2.67
N ALA A 474 15.21 12.90 -1.57
CA ALA A 474 15.04 14.35 -1.42
C ALA A 474 16.27 15.03 -0.80
N ASP A 475 16.99 14.32 0.06
CA ASP A 475 18.20 14.77 0.76
C ASP A 475 19.35 13.81 0.39
N ASP A 476 19.96 14.03 -0.78
CA ASP A 476 20.80 13.07 -1.48
C ASP A 476 20.04 11.73 -1.69
N ALA A 477 20.58 10.61 -1.21
CA ALA A 477 19.91 9.32 -1.26
C ALA A 477 18.91 9.10 -0.09
N LYS A 478 18.81 10.03 0.86
CA LYS A 478 17.89 9.93 2.00
C LYS A 478 16.51 10.49 1.67
N PRO A 479 15.45 9.91 2.27
CA PRO A 479 14.14 10.53 2.25
C PRO A 479 14.02 11.81 3.11
N VAL A 480 13.00 12.60 2.82
CA VAL A 480 12.50 13.71 3.66
C VAL A 480 11.05 13.41 4.06
N VAL A 481 10.65 13.81 5.27
CA VAL A 481 9.27 13.63 5.74
C VAL A 481 8.49 14.92 5.54
N HIS A 482 7.44 14.87 4.71
CA HIS A 482 6.50 15.95 4.48
C HIS A 482 5.28 15.78 5.39
N ILE A 483 4.71 16.90 5.85
CA ILE A 483 3.61 16.88 6.82
C ILE A 483 2.39 17.67 6.33
N TRP A 484 1.22 17.08 6.49
CA TRP A 484 -0.08 17.73 6.32
C TRP A 484 -0.90 17.64 7.61
N ARG A 485 -1.66 18.69 7.93
CA ARG A 485 -2.72 18.67 8.93
C ARG A 485 -4.07 18.52 8.23
N ILE A 486 -4.92 17.65 8.77
CA ILE A 486 -6.27 17.37 8.26
C ILE A 486 -7.30 18.09 9.15
N LYS A 487 -8.23 18.84 8.53
CA LYS A 487 -9.23 19.67 9.22
C LYS A 487 -10.65 19.09 9.27
#